data_AF-A0A5B8KU70-F1
#
_entry.id   AF-A0A5B8KU70-F1
#
_cell.length_a   1.000
_cell.length_b   1.000
_cell.length_c   1.000
_cell.angle_alpha   90.00
_cell.angle_beta   90.00
_cell.angle_gamma   90.00
#
_symmetry.space_group_name_H-M   'P 1'
#
loop_
_entity.id
_entity.type
_entity.pdbx_description
1 polymer ?
#
loop_
_entity_poly.entity_id
_entity_poly.type
_entity_poly.pdbx_seq_one_letter_code
_entity_poly.pdbx_strand_id
1 'polypeptide(L)'
;MDGVSRDEFVVDELRQAGACKCVEAIGEAAGEILRRFRGFAIAYPELELAAAYRTRNRLSHGYDTFDRQTLWDTYYVPRLVADIGQLLTDSHG
;
A
#
# COMPACT_ATOMS: atom_id res chain seq x y z
N MET A 1 -1.93 12.02 5.21
CA MET A 1 -3.08 11.76 6.09
C MET A 1 -3.40 13.10 6.73
N ASP A 2 -4.17 13.93 6.04
CA ASP A 2 -4.47 15.26 6.58
C ASP A 2 -5.59 15.10 7.61
N GLY A 3 -5.28 15.37 8.88
CA GLY A 3 -6.26 15.40 9.98
C GLY A 3 -6.18 14.30 11.03
N VAL A 4 -5.14 13.44 11.03
CA VAL A 4 -4.88 12.48 12.11
C VAL A 4 -3.40 12.56 12.46
N SER A 5 -3.06 12.76 13.73
CA SER A 5 -1.68 12.71 14.21
C SER A 5 -1.20 11.26 14.36
N ARG A 6 0.12 11.05 14.36
CA ARG A 6 0.70 9.72 14.60
C ARG A 6 0.23 9.12 15.91
N ASP A 7 0.15 9.94 16.95
CA ASP A 7 -0.27 9.50 18.29
C ASP A 7 -1.74 9.08 18.32
N GLU A 8 -2.62 9.82 17.64
CA GLU A 8 -4.03 9.44 17.47
C GLU A 8 -4.18 8.13 16.68
N PHE A 9 -3.36 7.93 15.66
CA PHE A 9 -3.37 6.70 14.87
C PHE A 9 -2.92 5.48 15.68
N VAL A 10 -1.85 5.60 16.48
CA VAL A 10 -1.26 4.49 17.24
C VAL A 10 -2.17 3.96 18.35
N VAL A 11 -3.14 4.76 18.83
CA VAL A 11 -4.11 4.33 19.85
C VAL A 11 -5.46 3.91 19.29
N ASP A 12 -5.76 4.21 18.02
CA ASP A 12 -7.02 3.86 17.34
C ASP A 12 -6.90 2.50 16.62
N GLU A 13 -7.21 1.43 17.35
CA GLU A 13 -7.14 0.04 16.84
C GLU A 13 -8.03 -0.20 15.61
N LEU A 14 -9.19 0.44 15.53
CA LEU A 14 -10.11 0.29 14.40
C LEU A 14 -9.51 0.92 13.14
N ARG A 15 -8.93 2.10 13.27
CA ARG A 15 -8.25 2.79 12.17
C ARG A 15 -7.02 2.02 11.70
N GLN A 16 -6.26 1.42 12.62
CA GLN A 16 -5.15 0.54 12.27
C GLN A 16 -5.61 -0.71 11.53
N ALA A 17 -6.67 -1.37 12.01
CA ALA A 17 -7.23 -2.54 11.34
C ALA A 17 -7.70 -2.21 9.91
N GLY A 18 -8.37 -1.06 9.73
CA GLY A 18 -8.76 -0.57 8.41
C GLY A 18 -7.56 -0.32 7.49
N ALA A 19 -6.53 0.37 8.00
CA ALA A 19 -5.32 0.63 7.24
C ALA A 19 -4.58 -0.67 6.86
N CYS A 20 -4.49 -1.65 7.76
CA CYS A 20 -3.94 -2.97 7.45
C CYS A 20 -4.68 -3.64 6.29
N LYS A 21 -6.02 -3.61 6.31
CA LYS A 21 -6.84 -4.20 5.22
C LYS A 21 -6.61 -3.51 3.89
N CYS A 22 -6.43 -2.18 3.88
CA CYS A 22 -6.07 -1.46 2.67
C CYS A 22 -4.70 -1.91 2.12
N VAL A 23 -3.68 -2.01 2.98
CA VAL A 23 -2.34 -2.45 2.57
C VAL A 23 -2.37 -3.88 2.05
N GLU A 24 -3.13 -4.78 2.68
CA GLU A 24 -3.34 -6.15 2.21
C GLU A 24 -3.94 -6.19 0.80
N ALA A 25 -5.03 -5.44 0.56
CA ALA A 25 -5.71 -5.40 -0.73
C ALA A 25 -4.79 -4.85 -1.83
N ILE A 26 -4.07 -3.76 -1.54
CA ILE A 26 -3.13 -3.13 -2.47
C ILE A 26 -1.98 -4.06 -2.80
N GLY A 27 -1.37 -4.70 -1.79
CA GLY A 27 -0.25 -5.60 -2.03
C GLY A 27 -0.67 -6.83 -2.84
N GLU A 28 -1.87 -7.37 -2.61
CA GLU A 28 -2.39 -8.47 -3.43
C GLU A 28 -2.56 -8.07 -4.90
N ALA A 29 -3.15 -6.91 -5.16
CA ALA A 29 -3.30 -6.38 -6.51
C ALA A 29 -1.92 -6.15 -7.18
N ALA A 30 -0.95 -5.60 -6.45
CA ALA A 30 0.41 -5.43 -6.93
C ALA A 30 1.08 -6.77 -7.28
N GLY A 31 0.86 -7.80 -6.47
CA GLY A 31 1.32 -9.17 -6.74
C GLY A 31 0.71 -9.77 -8.00
N GLU A 32 -0.58 -9.57 -8.25
CA GLU A 32 -1.24 -9.99 -9.49
C GLU A 32 -0.65 -9.29 -10.72
N ILE A 33 -0.42 -7.97 -10.65
CA ILE A 33 0.19 -7.20 -11.74
C ILE A 33 1.60 -7.71 -12.06
N LEU A 34 2.44 -7.93 -11.03
CA LEU A 34 3.79 -8.48 -11.22
C LEU A 34 3.79 -9.87 -11.87
N ARG A 35 2.77 -10.70 -11.58
CA ARG A 35 2.66 -12.05 -12.15
C ARG A 35 2.13 -12.04 -13.59
N ARG A 36 1.11 -11.22 -13.86
CA ARG A 36 0.34 -11.28 -15.12
C ARG A 36 0.78 -10.24 -16.15
N PHE A 37 1.35 -9.12 -15.71
CA PHE A 37 1.64 -7.95 -16.54
C PHE A 37 3.07 -7.43 -16.30
N ARG A 38 4.08 -8.30 -16.44
CA ARG A 38 5.49 -7.90 -16.20
C ARG A 38 5.93 -6.67 -16.99
N GLY A 39 5.47 -6.52 -18.23
CA GLY A 39 5.80 -5.35 -19.06
C GLY A 39 5.34 -4.03 -18.45
N PHE A 40 4.16 -4.02 -17.80
CA PHE A 40 3.64 -2.85 -17.11
C PHE A 40 4.51 -2.49 -15.89
N ALA A 41 4.88 -3.49 -15.08
CA ALA A 41 5.73 -3.27 -13.91
C ALA A 41 7.14 -2.78 -14.28
N ILE A 42 7.65 -3.15 -15.46
CA ILE A 42 8.93 -2.65 -15.99
C ILE A 42 8.79 -1.21 -16.50
N ALA A 43 7.64 -0.88 -17.13
CA ALA A 43 7.37 0.45 -17.67
C ALA A 43 7.16 1.51 -16.58
N TYR A 44 6.63 1.11 -15.42
CA TYR A 44 6.27 2.00 -14.31
C TYR A 44 6.94 1.57 -12.98
N PRO A 45 8.29 1.62 -12.89
CA PRO A 45 9.01 1.23 -11.68
C PRO A 45 8.71 2.10 -10.46
N GLU A 46 8.28 3.35 -10.66
CA GLU A 46 7.90 4.31 -9.62
C GLU A 46 6.68 3.88 -8.79
N LEU A 47 5.87 2.95 -9.31
CA LEU A 47 4.74 2.37 -8.57
C LEU A 47 5.17 1.41 -7.45
N GLU A 48 6.45 1.01 -7.42
CA GLU A 48 7.04 0.16 -6.39
C GLU A 48 6.20 -1.10 -6.05
N LEU A 49 5.57 -1.71 -7.05
CA LEU A 49 4.63 -2.83 -6.87
C LEU A 49 5.23 -4.01 -6.09
N ALA A 50 6.53 -4.26 -6.27
CA ALA A 50 7.24 -5.30 -5.53
C ALA A 50 7.39 -4.96 -4.04
N ALA A 51 7.56 -3.68 -3.69
CA ALA A 51 7.56 -3.24 -2.31
C ALA A 51 6.17 -3.39 -1.69
N ALA A 52 5.12 -2.95 -2.39
CA ALA A 52 3.73 -3.12 -1.95
C ALA A 52 3.37 -4.59 -1.67
N TYR A 53 3.74 -5.51 -2.58
CA TYR A 53 3.52 -6.94 -2.40
C TYR A 53 4.29 -7.52 -1.20
N ARG A 54 5.54 -7.11 -0.99
CA ARG A 54 6.34 -7.53 0.18
C ARG A 54 5.74 -7.03 1.50
N THR A 55 5.25 -5.80 1.54
CA THR A 55 4.62 -5.23 2.72
C THR A 55 3.38 -6.02 3.12
N ARG A 56 2.54 -6.41 2.13
CA ARG A 56 1.41 -7.32 2.38
C ARG A 56 1.86 -8.66 2.95
N ASN A 57 2.93 -9.27 2.41
CA ASN A 57 3.42 -10.56 2.91
C ASN A 57 3.92 -10.45 4.35
N ARG A 58 4.58 -9.33 4.69
CA ARG A 58 5.05 -9.03 6.05
C ARG A 58 3.87 -8.85 7.01
N LEU A 59 2.80 -8.14 6.62
CA LEU A 59 1.61 -7.93 7.44
C LEU A 59 0.82 -9.22 7.67
N SER A 60 0.62 -10.00 6.61
CA SER A 60 -0.17 -11.25 6.68
C SER A 60 0.49 -12.34 7.53
N HIS A 61 1.82 -12.37 7.64
CA HIS A 61 2.54 -13.35 8.46
C HIS A 61 2.92 -12.79 9.85
N GLY A 62 2.94 -11.47 9.99
CA GLY A 62 3.44 -10.79 11.17
C GLY A 62 2.36 -10.28 12.11
N TYR A 63 1.07 -10.55 11.90
CA TYR A 63 -0.03 -9.88 12.64
C TYR A 63 0.15 -9.84 14.19
N ASP A 64 0.84 -10.84 14.77
CA ASP A 64 1.15 -10.89 16.21
C ASP A 64 2.43 -10.13 16.63
N THR A 65 3.33 -9.81 15.70
CA THR A 65 4.64 -9.16 15.94
C THR A 65 4.88 -7.91 15.10
N PHE A 66 3.94 -7.54 14.23
CA PHE A 66 4.07 -6.40 13.34
C PHE A 66 3.93 -5.14 14.18
N ASP A 67 5.02 -4.40 14.28
CA ASP A 67 5.07 -3.14 14.98
C ASP A 67 4.05 -2.17 14.35
N ARG A 68 2.95 -1.95 15.09
CA ARG A 68 1.85 -1.06 14.70
C ARG A 68 2.34 0.37 14.45
N GLN A 69 3.52 0.75 14.97
CA GLN A 69 4.16 2.03 14.63
C GLN A 69 4.67 2.10 13.19
N THR A 70 5.03 0.96 12.58
CA THR A 70 5.54 0.88 11.20
C THR A 70 4.43 1.06 10.15
N LEU A 71 3.16 0.84 10.52
CA LEU A 71 2.03 1.04 9.59
C LEU A 71 1.87 2.52 9.21
N TRP A 72 2.14 3.43 10.15
CA TRP A 72 2.15 4.87 9.89
C TRP A 72 3.20 5.27 8.85
N ASP A 73 4.35 4.59 8.88
CA ASP A 73 5.46 4.83 7.95
C ASP A 73 5.22 4.19 6.57
N THR A 74 4.07 3.53 6.39
CA THR A 74 3.60 3.00 5.10
C THR A 74 3.06 4.14 4.22
N TYR A 75 3.89 5.15 4.00
CA TYR A 75 3.67 6.34 3.17
C TYR A 75 3.38 5.99 1.70
N TYR A 76 3.68 4.76 1.28
CA TYR A 76 3.50 4.34 -0.11
C TYR A 76 2.03 4.24 -0.52
N VAL A 77 1.08 4.01 0.39
CA VAL A 77 -0.33 3.80 0.01
C VAL A 77 -0.99 5.05 -0.59
N PRO A 78 -0.94 6.23 0.07
CA PRO A 78 -1.47 7.46 -0.53
C PRO A 78 -0.78 7.83 -1.85
N ARG A 79 0.55 7.64 -1.92
CA ARG A 79 1.35 7.91 -3.12
C ARG A 79 0.94 6.99 -4.28
N LEU A 80 0.83 5.69 -4.03
CA LEU A 80 0.41 4.72 -5.05
C LEU A 80 -1.01 5.01 -5.57
N VAL A 81 -1.93 5.43 -4.71
CA VAL A 81 -3.28 5.84 -5.13
C VAL A 81 -3.21 7.07 -6.04
N ALA A 82 -2.38 8.06 -5.71
CA ALA A 82 -2.18 9.24 -6.54
C ALA A 82 -1.57 8.89 -7.91
N ASP A 83 -0.52 8.05 -7.92
CA ASP A 83 0.19 7.64 -9.14
C ASP A 83 -0.74 6.82 -10.06
N ILE A 84 -1.54 5.89 -9.52
CA ILE A 84 -2.57 5.16 -10.28
C ILE A 84 -3.65 6.11 -10.80
N GLY A 85 -4.07 7.10 -10.00
CA GLY A 85 -5.04 8.11 -10.42
C GLY A 85 -4.58 8.91 -11.63
N GLN A 86 -3.31 9.30 -11.67
CA GLN A 86 -2.70 9.98 -12.83
C GLN A 86 -2.71 9.06 -14.07
N LEU A 87 -2.25 7.81 -13.94
CA LEU A 87 -2.20 6.85 -15.06
C LEU A 87 -3.59 6.58 -15.67
N LEU A 88 -4.63 6.51 -14.85
CA LEU A 88 -6.01 6.32 -15.32
C LEU A 88 -6.56 7.55 -16.05
N THR A 89 -6.11 8.73 -15.67
CA THR A 89 -6.51 10.00 -16.30
C THR A 89 -5.78 10.23 -17.61
N ASP A 90 -4.48 9.90 -17.66
CA ASP A 90 -3.64 10.00 -18.88
C ASP A 90 -4.02 8.97 -19.95
N SER A 91 -4.61 7.83 -19.54
CA SER A 91 -5.10 6.81 -20.48
C SER A 91 -6.45 7.15 -21.14
N HIS A 92 -7.06 8.29 -20.79
CA HIS A 92 -8.30 8.81 -21.39
C HIS A 92 -8.07 10.09 -22.22
N GLY A 93 -6.83 10.36 -22.65
CA GLY A 93 -6.45 11.45 -23.55
C GLY A 93 -6.14 10.99 -24.97
#